data_AF-A0A3D0QW04-F1
#
_entry.id   AF-A0A3D0QW04-F1
#
_cell.length_a   1.000
_cell.length_b   1.000
_cell.length_c   1.000
_cell.angle_alpha   90.00
_cell.angle_beta   90.00
_cell.angle_gamma   90.00
#
_symmetry.space_group_name_H-M   'P 1'
#
loop_
_entity.id
_entity.type
_entity.pdbx_description
1 polymer ?
#
loop_
_entity_poly.entity_id
_entity_poly.type
_entity_poly.pdbx_seq_one_letter_code
_entity_poly.pdbx_strand_id
1 'polypeptide(L)'
;MDYIHLEAWIGGEWLSVDTVSVTDGESLSLSFEPQRTESGYRTLIWDPLEKFLREYRDEPIVIIPHGNNMPVMYGPGAAGPFRLRQF
;
A
#
# COMPACT_ATOMS: atom_id res chain seq x y z
N MET A 1 0.80 12.24 19.59
CA MET A 1 -0.28 11.26 19.37
C MET A 1 0.00 10.74 18.00
N ASP A 2 0.52 9.52 17.99
CA ASP A 2 1.46 9.12 16.96
C ASP A 2 0.69 8.35 15.91
N TYR A 3 0.82 8.76 14.65
CA TYR A 3 0.08 8.14 13.55
C TYR A 3 0.84 6.94 13.02
N ILE A 4 0.09 5.91 12.63
CA ILE A 4 0.59 4.71 11.98
C ILE A 4 0.26 4.80 10.49
N HIS A 5 1.29 4.64 9.65
CA HIS A 5 1.21 4.71 8.20
C HIS A 5 1.71 3.43 7.54
N LEU A 6 1.14 3.10 6.38
CA LEU A 6 1.69 2.10 5.47
C LEU A 6 2.85 2.73 4.70
N GLU A 7 3.99 2.04 4.64
CA GLU A 7 5.11 2.41 3.78
C GLU A 7 5.46 1.28 2.81
N ALA A 8 5.92 1.63 1.61
CA ALA A 8 6.47 0.72 0.62
C ALA A 8 7.91 1.09 0.28
N TRP A 9 8.75 0.08 -0.01
CA TRP A 9 10.11 0.29 -0.48
C TRP A 9 10.13 0.57 -1.98
N ILE A 10 10.38 1.83 -2.33
CA ILE A 10 10.35 2.36 -3.70
C ILE A 10 11.69 3.04 -3.95
N GLY A 11 12.38 2.67 -5.03
CA GLY A 11 13.56 3.42 -5.50
C GLY A 11 14.73 3.53 -4.50
N GLY A 12 14.78 2.69 -3.46
CA GLY A 12 15.83 2.75 -2.43
C GLY A 12 15.44 3.51 -1.15
N GLU A 13 14.16 3.90 -1.01
CA GLU A 13 13.64 4.59 0.16
C GLU A 13 12.27 4.02 0.60
N TRP A 14 11.91 4.27 1.86
CA TRP A 14 10.59 3.94 2.39
C TRP A 14 9.69 5.16 2.22
N LEU A 15 8.62 5.00 1.44
CA LEU A 15 7.64 6.06 1.20
C LEU A 15 6.30 5.65 1.77
N SER A 16 5.65 6.57 2.48
CA SER A 16 4.26 6.41 2.89
C SER A 16 3.37 6.18 1.67
N VAL A 17 2.38 5.31 1.78
CA VAL A 17 1.52 4.88 0.69
C VAL A 17 0.12 5.45 0.90
N ASP A 18 -0.39 6.17 -0.09
CA ASP A 18 -1.78 6.63 -0.11
C ASP A 18 -2.70 5.56 -0.66
N THR A 19 -2.33 4.97 -1.79
CA THR A 19 -3.20 4.06 -2.52
C THR A 19 -2.41 2.96 -3.21
N VAL A 20 -2.99 1.75 -3.23
CA VAL A 20 -2.51 0.61 -4.02
C VAL A 20 -3.63 0.19 -4.97
N SER A 21 -3.30 -0.04 -6.23
CA SER A 21 -4.28 -0.30 -7.29
C SER A 21 -3.84 -1.41 -8.24
N VAL A 22 -4.82 -2.06 -8.86
CA VAL A 22 -4.64 -2.98 -10.00
C VAL A 22 -5.62 -2.61 -11.12
N THR A 23 -5.31 -3.03 -12.34
CA THR A 23 -6.21 -2.89 -13.48
C THR A 23 -6.52 -4.27 -14.02
N ASP A 24 -7.69 -4.81 -13.67
CA ASP A 24 -8.19 -6.11 -14.15
C ASP A 24 -9.56 -5.92 -14.82
N GLY A 25 -9.57 -5.26 -15.99
CA GLY A 25 -10.80 -4.86 -16.70
C GLY A 25 -11.59 -3.73 -16.03
N GLU A 26 -11.61 -3.68 -14.70
CA GLU A 26 -12.04 -2.59 -13.84
C GLU A 26 -10.86 -2.17 -12.93
N SER A 27 -10.74 -0.88 -12.63
CA SER A 27 -9.67 -0.37 -11.75
C SER A 27 -10.08 -0.54 -10.29
N LEU A 28 -9.42 -1.45 -9.57
CA LEU A 28 -9.61 -1.66 -8.14
C LEU A 28 -8.50 -0.96 -7.36
N SER A 29 -8.88 -0.24 -6.30
CA SER A 29 -7.96 0.56 -5.50
C SER A 29 -8.27 0.43 -4.00
N LEU A 30 -7.22 0.37 -3.19
CA LEU A 30 -7.26 0.47 -1.74
C LEU A 30 -6.55 1.75 -1.32
N SER A 31 -7.23 2.59 -0.54
CA SER A 31 -6.65 3.79 0.07
C SER A 31 -6.37 3.57 1.55
N PHE A 32 -5.28 4.14 2.06
CA PHE A 32 -4.81 3.91 3.42
C PHE A 32 -4.76 5.22 4.21
N GLU A 33 -5.83 5.52 4.95
CA GLU A 33 -5.84 6.68 5.84
C GLU A 33 -4.96 6.44 7.08
N PRO A 34 -4.27 7.48 7.61
CA PRO A 34 -3.49 7.36 8.84
C PRO A 34 -4.33 6.87 10.03
N GLN A 35 -3.83 5.85 10.73
CA GLN A 35 -4.53 5.28 11.88
C GLN A 35 -3.86 5.68 13.20
N ARG A 36 -4.64 5.77 14.27
CA ARG A 36 -4.16 6.15 15.62
C ARG A 36 -4.02 4.99 16.59
N THR A 37 -4.46 3.80 16.19
CA THR A 37 -4.41 2.60 17.03
C THR A 37 -3.81 1.44 16.26
N GLU A 38 -3.11 0.55 16.97
CA GLU A 38 -2.56 -0.68 16.40
C GLU A 38 -3.67 -1.58 15.84
N SER A 39 -4.80 -1.67 16.53
CA SER A 39 -5.97 -2.42 16.07
C SER A 39 -6.55 -1.85 14.78
N GLY A 40 -6.66 -0.52 14.68
CA GLY A 40 -7.14 0.17 13.49
C GLY A 40 -6.21 -0.04 12.30
N TYR A 41 -4.90 0.01 12.52
CA TYR A 41 -3.94 -0.38 11.49
C TYR A 41 -4.19 -1.81 11.00
N ARG A 42 -4.26 -2.79 11.91
CA ARG A 42 -4.29 -4.19 11.51
C ARG A 42 -5.53 -4.46 10.65
N THR A 43 -6.69 -3.99 11.09
CA THR A 43 -7.97 -4.28 10.43
C THR A 43 -8.27 -3.38 9.23
N LEU A 44 -7.75 -2.15 9.18
CA LEU A 44 -8.07 -1.18 8.11
C LEU A 44 -6.93 -1.00 7.09
N ILE A 45 -5.71 -1.43 7.41
CA ILE A 45 -4.55 -1.31 6.52
C ILE A 45 -3.97 -2.69 6.20
N TRP A 46 -3.46 -3.42 7.19
CA TRP A 46 -2.67 -4.63 6.93
C TRP A 46 -3.48 -5.77 6.35
N ASP A 47 -4.57 -6.15 7.01
CA ASP A 47 -5.37 -7.30 6.60
C ASP A 47 -5.99 -7.07 5.21
N PRO A 48 -6.54 -5.87 4.88
CA PRO A 48 -6.97 -5.55 3.52
C PRO A 48 -5.83 -5.60 2.49
N LEU A 49 -4.66 -5.04 2.81
CA LEU A 49 -3.50 -5.04 1.92
C LEU A 49 -3.01 -6.47 1.65
N GLU A 50 -2.85 -7.30 2.69
CA GLU A 50 -2.39 -8.68 2.52
C GLU A 50 -3.36 -9.46 1.64
N LYS A 51 -4.66 -9.31 1.88
CA LYS A 51 -5.69 -9.95 1.05
C LYS A 51 -5.58 -9.49 -0.40
N PHE A 52 -5.47 -8.19 -0.63
CA PHE A 52 -5.38 -7.60 -1.97
C PHE A 52 -4.15 -8.10 -2.73
N LEU A 53 -2.96 -8.05 -2.12
CA LEU A 53 -1.72 -8.52 -2.75
C LEU A 53 -1.74 -10.02 -3.03
N ARG A 54 -2.43 -10.80 -2.20
CA ARG A 54 -2.61 -12.24 -2.41
C ARG A 54 -3.58 -12.53 -3.55
N GLU A 55 -4.68 -11.77 -3.63
CA GLU A 55 -5.72 -11.92 -4.64
C GLU A 55 -5.19 -11.54 -6.03
N TYR A 56 -4.42 -10.44 -6.11
CA TYR A 56 -3.87 -9.91 -7.37
C TYR A 56 -2.37 -10.15 -7.53
N ARG A 57 -1.86 -11.26 -6.98
CA ARG A 57 -0.43 -11.61 -7.00
C ARG A 57 0.17 -11.68 -8.40
N ASP A 58 -0.64 -12.03 -9.40
CA ASP A 58 -0.20 -12.24 -10.79
C ASP A 58 -0.49 -11.01 -11.67
N GLU A 59 -1.02 -9.93 -11.09
CA GLU A 59 -1.30 -8.67 -11.78
C GLU A 59 -0.25 -7.59 -11.47
N PRO A 60 -0.03 -6.62 -12.38
CA PRO A 60 0.78 -5.45 -12.07
C PRO A 60 0.13 -4.59 -10.98
N ILE A 61 0.92 -4.23 -9.97
CA ILE A 61 0.46 -3.40 -8.84
C ILE A 61 0.96 -1.97 -9.04
N VAL A 62 0.05 -1.00 -8.95
CA VAL A 62 0.38 0.43 -8.96
C VAL A 62 0.30 0.96 -7.54
N ILE A 63 1.36 1.64 -7.10
CA ILE A 63 1.42 2.29 -5.78
C ILE A 63 1.48 3.80 -5.98
N ILE A 64 0.65 4.55 -5.26
CA ILE A 64 0.66 6.00 -5.19
C ILE A 64 1.23 6.40 -3.82
N PRO A 65 2.45 6.99 -3.76
CA PRO A 65 3.03 7.44 -2.51
C PRO A 65 2.33 8.69 -1.97
N HIS A 66 2.23 8.81 -0.65
CA HIS A 66 1.65 9.96 0.03
C HIS A 66 2.40 11.24 -0.30
N GLY A 67 1.67 12.25 -0.81
CA GLY A 67 2.23 13.54 -1.18
C GLY A 67 3.08 13.53 -2.46
N ASN A 68 3.14 12.42 -3.19
CA ASN A 68 3.80 12.33 -4.49
C ASN A 68 2.83 11.78 -5.55
N ASN A 69 2.54 12.60 -6.56
CA ASN A 69 1.59 12.23 -7.62
C ASN A 69 2.21 11.32 -8.70
N MET A 70 3.46 10.88 -8.56
CA MET A 70 4.06 9.92 -9.48
C MET A 70 3.75 8.49 -9.04
N PRO A 71 2.81 7.78 -9.69
CA PRO A 71 2.56 6.38 -9.41
C PRO A 71 3.77 5.53 -9.79
N VAL A 72 4.04 4.50 -9.00
CA VAL A 72 5.08 3.51 -9.25
C VAL A 72 4.43 2.17 -9.53
N MET A 73 4.79 1.56 -10.66
CA MET A 73 4.27 0.27 -11.06
C MET A 73 5.27 -0.85 -10.73
N TYR A 74 4.77 -1.91 -10.11
CA TYR A 74 5.46 -3.15 -9.87
C TYR A 74 4.93 -4.22 -10.83
N GLY A 75 5.84 -5.02 -11.39
CA GLY A 75 5.45 -6.16 -12.21
C GLY A 75 4.71 -7.25 -11.41
N PRO A 76 4.06 -8.19 -12.10
CA PRO A 76 3.45 -9.37 -11.48
C PRO A 76 4.38 -10.07 -10.49
N GLY A 77 3.86 -10.38 -9.30
CA GLY A 77 4.59 -11.07 -8.24
C GLY A 77 5.73 -10.29 -7.60
N ALA A 78 5.98 -9.04 -8.03
CA ALA A 78 7.13 -8.24 -7.61
C ALA A 78 6.75 -7.01 -6.77
N ALA A 79 5.53 -6.97 -6.20
CA ALA A 79 5.11 -5.87 -5.32
C ALA A 79 6.17 -5.60 -4.26
N GLY A 80 6.52 -4.31 -4.07
CA GLY A 80 7.56 -3.90 -3.14
C GLY A 80 7.29 -4.38 -1.71
N PRO A 81 8.31 -4.60 -0.87
CA PRO A 81 8.07 -4.93 0.52
C PRO A 81 7.32 -3.77 1.19
N PHE A 82 6.28 -4.11 1.93
CA PHE A 82 5.47 -3.18 2.70
C PHE A 82 5.83 -3.28 4.18
N ARG A 83 5.72 -2.16 4.90
CA ARG A 83 5.87 -2.14 6.35
C ARG A 83 4.97 -1.10 6.99
N LEU A 84 4.94 -1.18 8.32
CA LEU A 84 4.44 -0.11 9.15
C LEU A 84 5.47 0.84 9.66
N ARG A 85 5.03 2.09 9.83
CA ARG A 85 5.74 3.09 10.61
C ARG A 85 4.82 3.84 11.55
N GLN A 86 5.25 4.00 12.81
CA GLN A 86 4.63 4.87 13.81
C GLN A 86 5.51 6.12 13.97
N PHE A 87 4.90 7.31 13.94
CA PHE A 87 5.56 8.62 14.09
C PHE A 87 5.06 9.39 15.29
#